data_AF-A0A8S3V3N5-F1
#
_entry.id   AF-A0A8S3V3N5-F1
#
_cell.length_a   1.000
_cell.length_b   1.000
_cell.length_c   1.000
_cell.angle_alpha   90.00
_cell.angle_beta   90.00
_cell.angle_gamma   90.00
#
_symmetry.space_group_name_H-M   'P 1'
#
loop_
_entity.id
_entity.type
_entity.pdbx_description
1 polymer ?
#
loop_
_entity_poly.entity_id
_entity_poly.type
_entity_poly.pdbx_seq_one_letter_code
_entity_poly.pdbx_strand_id
1 'polypeptide(L)'
;MKTLELIFGTTLKESLGPSSFETLQSTSEVIDYHVNALELIFGTTLSNSREKVYPKGEQNIIQDKIQGEKNPVGGKLSHGRENMPEDKIYATVLIGLLVLLVVYKLRQGLKYTLPPGPFCWPLIGSYEVIQAKFLHEIFVKYAKKYGPVFTVSLGPYQMVVLNDINSVTEALVKSKADFANRPSIHSVHMFTEESKDIAFANYTPTWKLHRKIAGKALRQYLAGNRLEDVLHASMKKCLPLMAKENGPFNPAKYIDLMVYNIMTAVCFGESVELDDPDFMRFMKLRREANEMIGKGFVEDMFPIMYKTWTTKKYRTFSKTMNELITIIKRKFQEHEKTFDIGMYIRTDMTLTKN
;
A
#
# COMPACT_ATOMS: atom_id res chain seq x y z
N MET A 1 -18.38 -4.88 -7.44
CA MET A 1 -18.56 -5.47 -6.10
C MET A 1 -20.03 -5.67 -5.80
N LYS A 2 -20.86 -4.64 -5.58
CA LYS A 2 -22.31 -4.82 -5.33
C LYS A 2 -23.05 -5.66 -6.39
N THR A 3 -22.72 -5.53 -7.67
CA THR A 3 -23.30 -6.36 -8.74
C THR A 3 -22.81 -7.80 -8.72
N LEU A 4 -21.54 -8.03 -8.31
CA LEU A 4 -20.98 -9.37 -8.16
C LEU A 4 -21.50 -10.06 -6.90
N GLU A 5 -21.69 -9.33 -5.80
CA GLU A 5 -22.36 -9.83 -4.58
C GLU A 5 -23.83 -10.16 -4.84
N LEU A 6 -24.53 -9.36 -5.64
CA LEU A 6 -25.92 -9.63 -5.99
C LEU A 6 -26.04 -10.89 -6.84
N ILE A 7 -25.20 -11.04 -7.88
CA ILE A 7 -25.21 -12.20 -8.79
C ILE A 7 -24.72 -13.47 -8.08
N PHE A 8 -23.63 -13.39 -7.31
CA PHE A 8 -23.16 -14.53 -6.51
C PHE A 8 -24.19 -14.90 -5.42
N GLY A 9 -24.78 -13.92 -4.74
CA GLY A 9 -25.71 -14.14 -3.64
C GLY A 9 -27.03 -14.78 -4.07
N THR A 10 -27.62 -14.36 -5.19
CA THR A 10 -28.85 -14.96 -5.71
C THR A 10 -28.61 -16.37 -6.27
N THR A 11 -27.52 -16.56 -7.00
CA THR A 11 -27.22 -17.84 -7.67
C THR A 11 -26.73 -18.91 -6.68
N LEU A 12 -25.95 -18.54 -5.67
CA LEU A 12 -25.52 -19.46 -4.61
C LEU A 12 -26.70 -19.91 -3.74
N LYS A 13 -27.70 -19.05 -3.53
CA LYS A 13 -28.90 -19.36 -2.75
C LYS A 13 -29.84 -20.32 -3.48
N GLU A 14 -29.85 -20.30 -4.81
CA GLU A 14 -30.63 -21.24 -5.63
C GLU A 14 -29.96 -22.60 -5.78
N SER A 15 -28.62 -22.66 -5.72
CA SER A 15 -27.86 -23.90 -5.95
C SER A 15 -27.45 -24.66 -4.67
N LEU A 16 -27.45 -24.01 -3.50
CA LEU A 16 -27.01 -24.60 -2.24
C LEU A 16 -28.15 -24.55 -1.22
N GLY A 17 -28.43 -25.71 -0.59
CA GLY A 17 -29.46 -25.83 0.44
C GLY A 17 -29.22 -24.88 1.63
N PRO A 18 -30.27 -24.58 2.42
CA PRO A 18 -30.25 -23.52 3.43
C PRO A 18 -29.14 -23.65 4.48
N SER A 19 -28.68 -24.86 4.80
CA SER A 19 -27.61 -25.11 5.76
C SER A 19 -26.19 -24.74 5.28
N SER A 20 -25.95 -24.69 3.96
CA SER A 20 -24.64 -24.37 3.39
C SER A 20 -24.41 -22.86 3.24
N PHE A 21 -25.48 -22.07 3.25
CA PHE A 21 -25.44 -20.60 3.13
C PHE A 21 -25.00 -19.93 4.45
N GLU A 22 -25.38 -20.48 5.60
CA GLU A 22 -24.96 -19.99 6.91
C GLU A 22 -23.44 -20.17 7.14
N THR A 23 -22.84 -21.21 6.56
CA THR A 23 -21.37 -21.42 6.61
C THR A 23 -20.60 -20.40 5.76
N LEU A 24 -21.21 -19.88 4.67
CA LEU A 24 -20.59 -18.81 3.87
C LEU A 24 -20.58 -17.48 4.64
N GLN A 25 -21.55 -17.23 5.52
CA GLN A 25 -21.57 -16.01 6.33
C GLN A 25 -20.38 -15.93 7.31
N SER A 26 -19.82 -17.08 7.72
CA SER A 26 -18.61 -17.15 8.54
C SER A 26 -17.31 -16.88 7.76
N THR A 27 -17.36 -16.81 6.41
CA THR A 27 -16.20 -16.44 5.58
C THR A 27 -15.97 -14.93 5.49
N SER A 28 -16.82 -14.11 6.15
CA SER A 28 -16.59 -12.66 6.31
C SER A 28 -15.27 -12.35 7.02
N GLU A 29 -14.77 -13.25 7.87
CA GLU A 29 -13.47 -13.11 8.54
C GLU A 29 -12.27 -13.13 7.56
N VAL A 30 -12.42 -13.75 6.39
CA VAL A 30 -11.38 -13.76 5.33
C VAL A 30 -11.37 -12.44 4.57
N ILE A 31 -12.54 -11.81 4.42
CA ILE A 31 -12.68 -10.47 3.84
C ILE A 31 -12.07 -9.43 4.80
N ASP A 32 -12.32 -9.56 6.10
CA ASP A 32 -11.73 -8.68 7.13
C ASP A 32 -10.20 -8.75 7.15
N TYR A 33 -9.59 -9.92 6.94
CA TYR A 33 -8.13 -10.05 6.86
C TYR A 33 -7.54 -9.29 5.65
N HIS A 34 -8.22 -9.32 4.49
CA HIS A 34 -7.78 -8.61 3.29
C HIS A 34 -8.02 -7.10 3.39
N VAL A 35 -9.11 -6.69 4.01
CA VAL A 35 -9.37 -5.28 4.35
C VAL A 35 -8.31 -4.76 5.31
N ASN A 36 -7.90 -5.52 6.33
CA ASN A 36 -6.87 -5.10 7.30
C ASN A 36 -5.47 -4.90 6.68
N ALA A 37 -5.04 -5.80 5.78
CA ALA A 37 -3.77 -5.64 5.07
C ALA A 37 -3.79 -4.45 4.09
N LEU A 38 -4.94 -4.23 3.44
CA LEU A 38 -5.16 -3.08 2.57
C LEU A 38 -5.31 -1.80 3.39
N GLU A 39 -5.89 -1.80 4.59
CA GLU A 39 -5.98 -0.63 5.47
C GLU A 39 -4.63 -0.21 6.05
N LEU A 40 -3.71 -1.14 6.32
CA LEU A 40 -2.34 -0.80 6.72
C LEU A 40 -1.58 -0.09 5.57
N ILE A 41 -1.91 -0.47 4.33
CA ILE A 41 -1.27 0.00 3.09
C ILE A 41 -1.95 1.27 2.53
N PHE A 42 -3.28 1.39 2.63
CA PHE A 42 -4.09 2.51 2.15
C PHE A 42 -4.44 3.53 3.24
N GLY A 43 -4.37 3.14 4.52
CA GLY A 43 -4.58 4.04 5.67
C GLY A 43 -3.44 5.03 5.90
N THR A 44 -2.32 4.88 5.18
CA THR A 44 -1.23 5.86 5.08
C THR A 44 -1.48 6.86 3.94
N THR A 45 -2.74 7.24 3.71
CA THR A 45 -3.04 8.32 2.78
C THR A 45 -3.07 9.63 3.55
N LEU A 46 -2.41 10.66 3.01
CA LEU A 46 -2.29 12.05 3.50
C LEU A 46 -1.05 12.39 4.36
N SER A 47 0.12 12.41 3.72
CA SER A 47 1.14 13.44 3.96
C SER A 47 2.23 13.39 2.89
N ASN A 48 1.97 14.00 1.74
CA ASN A 48 2.96 14.76 0.98
C ASN A 48 2.30 15.34 -0.27
N SER A 49 1.67 16.49 -0.11
CA SER A 49 1.19 17.31 -1.21
C SER A 49 1.73 18.71 -1.01
N ARG A 50 2.97 18.94 -1.48
CA ARG A 50 3.52 20.16 -2.11
C ARG A 50 5.05 20.18 -2.01
N GLU A 51 5.73 19.61 -3.01
CA GLU A 51 7.00 20.17 -3.47
C GLU A 51 6.70 20.99 -4.73
N LYS A 52 6.62 22.32 -4.58
CA LYS A 52 6.67 23.22 -5.73
C LYS A 52 8.13 23.42 -6.09
N VAL A 53 8.52 22.97 -7.28
CA VAL A 53 9.76 23.35 -7.95
C VAL A 53 9.65 24.82 -8.34
N TYR A 54 10.56 25.66 -7.85
CA TYR A 54 10.79 27.01 -8.35
C TYR A 54 12.26 27.16 -8.81
N PRO A 55 12.53 27.99 -9.84
CA PRO A 55 13.84 28.07 -10.46
C PRO A 55 14.84 28.90 -9.64
N LYS A 56 16.12 28.56 -9.76
CA LYS A 56 17.26 29.27 -9.15
C LYS A 56 17.34 30.72 -9.64
N GLY A 57 17.43 31.65 -8.69
CA GLY A 57 17.77 33.05 -8.91
C GLY A 57 18.49 33.62 -7.68
N GLU A 58 19.79 33.89 -7.88
CA GLU A 58 20.71 34.83 -7.22
C GLU A 58 20.54 35.18 -5.72
N GLN A 59 21.55 34.82 -4.93
CA GLN A 59 21.91 35.54 -3.70
C GLN A 59 23.43 35.73 -3.65
N ASN A 60 23.87 36.94 -3.97
CA ASN A 60 25.11 37.52 -3.50
C ASN A 60 24.78 38.53 -2.39
N ILE A 61 25.81 38.92 -1.64
CA ILE A 61 25.85 39.95 -0.57
C ILE A 61 25.64 39.36 0.83
N ILE A 62 26.74 39.03 1.50
CA ILE A 62 27.32 39.71 2.68
C ILE A 62 28.62 38.94 3.03
N GLN A 63 29.73 39.36 2.45
CA GLN A 63 31.06 39.19 3.03
C GLN A 63 31.81 40.49 2.79
N ASP A 64 31.72 41.40 3.76
CA ASP A 64 32.71 42.44 4.01
C ASP A 64 32.30 43.16 5.29
N LYS A 65 32.92 42.75 6.40
CA LYS A 65 33.15 43.50 7.66
C LYS A 65 33.39 42.55 8.82
N ILE A 66 34.48 41.80 8.80
CA ILE A 66 35.22 41.47 10.04
C ILE A 66 36.72 41.50 9.70
N GLN A 67 37.26 42.70 9.55
CA GLN A 67 38.70 42.96 9.64
C GLN A 67 38.87 44.30 10.39
N GLY A 68 39.59 44.25 11.52
CA GLY A 68 39.71 45.33 12.51
C GLY A 68 38.87 44.99 13.74
N GLU A 69 39.39 44.77 14.94
CA GLU A 69 40.53 45.37 15.61
C GLU A 69 41.18 44.34 16.54
N LYS A 70 42.51 44.32 16.55
CA LYS A 70 43.29 43.79 17.67
C LYS A 70 43.67 44.97 18.54
N ASN A 71 43.36 44.92 19.83
CA ASN A 71 44.26 45.43 20.87
C ASN A 71 44.01 44.69 22.20
N PRO A 72 45.07 44.40 22.98
CA PRO A 72 44.99 43.52 24.14
C PRO A 72 44.83 44.33 25.44
N VAL A 73 43.98 43.86 26.35
CA VAL A 73 44.04 44.29 27.76
C VAL A 73 44.02 43.03 28.62
N GLY A 74 45.12 42.84 29.34
CA GLY A 74 45.30 41.76 30.28
C GLY A 74 44.40 41.93 31.50
N GLY A 75 43.75 40.83 31.88
CA GLY A 75 43.06 40.67 33.15
C GLY A 75 43.05 39.19 33.50
N LYS A 76 44.01 38.76 34.31
CA LYS A 76 44.02 37.41 34.89
C LYS A 76 42.81 37.31 35.83
N LEU A 77 41.82 36.51 35.46
CA LEU A 77 40.81 35.99 36.37
C LEU A 77 40.98 34.48 36.45
N SER A 78 41.56 34.03 37.56
CA SER A 78 41.57 32.63 37.97
C SER A 78 40.13 32.20 38.25
N HIS A 79 39.59 31.33 37.41
CA HIS A 79 38.48 30.45 37.78
C HIS A 79 38.94 29.03 37.51
N GLY A 80 39.02 28.23 38.56
CA GLY A 80 39.32 26.81 38.48
C GLY A 80 38.30 26.14 37.58
N ARG A 81 38.74 25.67 36.41
CA ARG A 81 38.00 24.68 35.64
C ARG A 81 38.27 23.35 36.32
N GLU A 82 37.35 22.90 37.15
CA GLU A 82 37.22 21.47 37.37
C GLU A 82 36.97 20.84 35.99
N ASN A 83 37.97 20.10 35.49
CA ASN A 83 37.84 19.37 34.25
C ASN A 83 36.74 18.34 34.44
N MET A 84 35.59 18.59 33.83
CA MET A 84 34.47 17.66 33.80
C MET A 84 34.98 16.38 33.11
N PRO A 85 34.82 15.19 33.73
CA PRO A 85 35.37 13.96 33.20
C PRO A 85 34.80 13.67 31.80
N GLU A 86 35.63 13.13 30.92
CA GLU A 86 35.36 13.07 29.47
C GLU A 86 34.04 12.34 29.14
N ASP A 87 33.65 11.36 29.95
CA ASP A 87 32.39 10.62 29.89
C ASP A 87 31.16 11.55 30.00
N LYS A 88 31.23 12.59 30.84
CA LYS A 88 30.14 13.57 31.02
C LYS A 88 30.06 14.58 29.87
N ILE A 89 31.16 14.82 29.15
CA ILE A 89 31.18 15.69 27.97
C ILE A 89 30.41 15.03 26.83
N TYR A 90 30.63 13.74 26.58
CA TYR A 90 29.87 13.01 25.56
C TYR A 90 28.39 12.94 25.89
N ALA A 91 28.04 12.68 27.16
CA ALA A 91 26.64 12.64 27.60
C ALA A 91 25.93 13.99 27.44
N THR A 92 26.57 15.10 27.79
CA THR A 92 25.99 16.45 27.64
C THR A 92 25.82 16.87 26.18
N VAL A 93 26.77 16.51 25.31
CA VAL A 93 26.65 16.73 23.85
C VAL A 93 25.52 15.91 23.25
N LEU A 94 25.39 14.63 23.66
CA LEU A 94 24.29 13.75 23.23
C LEU A 94 22.92 14.29 23.66
N ILE A 95 22.79 14.72 24.91
CA ILE A 95 21.55 15.32 25.43
C ILE A 95 21.25 16.63 24.70
N GLY A 96 22.26 17.47 24.48
CA GLY A 96 22.13 18.73 23.73
C GLY A 96 21.63 18.49 22.30
N LEU A 97 22.21 17.53 21.58
CA LEU A 97 21.77 17.11 20.24
C LEU A 97 20.34 16.58 20.23
N LEU A 98 19.96 15.80 21.23
CA LEU A 98 18.62 15.23 21.37
C LEU A 98 17.58 16.33 21.62
N VAL A 99 17.89 17.28 22.51
CA VAL A 99 17.04 18.48 22.74
C VAL A 99 16.92 19.31 21.47
N LEU A 100 18.02 19.54 20.75
CA LEU A 100 18.03 20.32 19.50
C LEU A 100 17.20 19.63 18.40
N LEU A 101 17.28 18.31 18.28
CA LEU A 101 16.44 17.50 17.39
C LEU A 101 14.96 17.58 17.77
N VAL A 102 14.63 17.50 19.06
CA VAL A 102 13.25 17.64 19.56
C VAL A 102 12.72 19.03 19.24
N VAL A 103 13.48 20.09 19.55
CA VAL A 103 13.08 21.49 19.24
C VAL A 103 12.93 21.71 17.75
N TYR A 104 13.83 21.15 16.93
CA TYR A 104 13.74 21.24 15.47
C TYR A 104 12.47 20.54 14.94
N LYS A 105 12.17 19.33 15.42
CA LYS A 105 10.95 18.59 15.07
C LYS A 105 9.69 19.32 15.51
N LEU A 106 9.66 19.88 16.72
CA LEU A 106 8.55 20.69 17.22
C LEU A 106 8.36 21.96 16.36
N ARG A 107 9.45 22.63 15.96
CA ARG A 107 9.39 23.79 15.07
C ARG A 107 8.93 23.45 13.65
N GLN A 108 9.27 22.27 13.13
CA GLN A 108 8.72 21.80 11.85
C GLN A 108 7.19 21.60 11.94
N GLY A 109 6.69 21.10 13.07
CA GLY A 109 5.26 20.96 13.33
C GLY A 109 4.48 22.28 13.39
N LEU A 110 5.16 23.41 13.67
CA LEU A 110 4.55 24.75 13.73
C LEU A 110 4.42 25.44 12.36
N LYS A 111 5.03 24.90 11.28
CA LYS A 111 4.96 25.54 9.95
C LYS A 111 3.61 25.39 9.26
N TYR A 112 2.77 24.45 9.71
CA TYR A 112 1.44 24.21 9.15
C TYR A 112 0.42 23.95 10.26
N THR A 113 -0.77 24.53 10.12
CA THR A 113 -1.90 24.19 11.00
C THR A 113 -2.45 22.83 10.58
N LEU A 114 -1.92 21.77 11.19
CA LEU A 114 -2.44 20.42 11.01
C LEU A 114 -3.80 20.28 11.70
N PRO A 115 -4.70 19.43 11.17
CA PRO A 115 -5.91 19.03 11.89
C PRO A 115 -5.60 18.51 13.30
N PRO A 116 -6.54 18.62 14.25
CA PRO A 116 -6.35 18.16 15.63
C PRO A 116 -5.99 16.67 15.68
N GLY A 117 -5.36 16.22 16.76
CA GLY A 117 -4.93 14.84 16.87
C GLY A 117 -4.48 14.43 18.27
N PRO A 118 -4.28 13.12 18.51
CA PRO A 118 -3.69 12.63 19.75
C PRO A 118 -2.27 13.17 19.96
N PHE A 119 -1.85 13.15 21.22
CA PHE A 119 -0.46 13.44 21.58
C PHE A 119 0.49 12.47 20.86
N CYS A 120 1.55 13.02 20.29
CA CYS A 120 2.54 12.26 19.52
C CYS A 120 3.87 12.28 20.27
N TRP A 121 4.37 11.10 20.63
CA TRP A 121 5.68 10.96 21.25
C TRP A 121 6.77 11.27 20.22
N PRO A 122 7.84 11.98 20.60
CA PRO A 122 9.00 12.17 19.72
C PRO A 122 9.51 10.81 19.20
N LEU A 123 9.83 10.74 17.91
CA LEU A 123 10.34 9.55 17.18
C LEU A 123 9.35 8.39 16.98
N ILE A 124 8.51 8.09 17.98
CA ILE A 124 7.58 6.95 17.95
C ILE A 124 6.26 7.34 17.29
N GLY A 125 5.72 8.52 17.60
CA GLY A 125 4.41 8.97 17.13
C GLY A 125 3.27 8.66 18.10
N SER A 126 2.08 8.41 17.58
CA SER A 126 0.87 8.14 18.37
C SER A 126 0.89 6.70 18.91
N TYR A 127 1.14 6.56 20.21
CA TYR A 127 1.35 5.26 20.86
C TYR A 127 0.19 4.27 20.66
N GLU A 128 -1.07 4.71 20.86
CA GLU A 128 -2.24 3.84 20.69
C GLU A 128 -2.37 3.34 19.24
N VAL A 129 -1.99 4.15 18.25
CA VAL A 129 -2.04 3.78 16.83
C VAL A 129 -1.03 2.68 16.52
N ILE A 130 0.16 2.75 17.11
CA ILE A 130 1.23 1.76 16.89
C ILE A 130 0.89 0.42 17.53
N GLN A 131 0.19 0.42 18.66
CA GLN A 131 -0.23 -0.79 19.35
C GLN A 131 -1.55 -1.37 18.85
N ALA A 132 -2.23 -0.65 17.95
CA ALA A 132 -3.51 -1.07 17.42
C ALA A 132 -3.40 -2.42 16.73
N LYS A 133 -4.24 -3.37 17.14
CA LYS A 133 -4.47 -4.57 16.33
C LYS A 133 -5.28 -4.24 15.08
N PHE A 134 -6.26 -3.34 15.21
CA PHE A 134 -7.15 -2.89 14.14
C PHE A 134 -7.15 -1.36 14.09
N LEU A 135 -6.51 -0.78 13.07
CA LEU A 135 -6.35 0.67 12.95
C LEU A 135 -7.69 1.39 12.75
N HIS A 136 -8.60 0.82 11.95
CA HIS A 136 -9.91 1.42 11.69
C HIS A 136 -10.73 1.62 12.98
N GLU A 137 -10.67 0.71 13.94
CA GLU A 137 -11.40 0.84 15.21
C GLU A 137 -10.89 2.05 16.02
N ILE A 138 -9.56 2.22 16.09
CA ILE A 138 -8.96 3.37 16.78
C ILE A 138 -9.29 4.67 16.04
N PHE A 139 -9.27 4.66 14.71
CA PHE A 139 -9.61 5.83 13.91
C PHE A 139 -11.07 6.24 14.08
N VAL A 140 -12.01 5.31 14.22
CA VAL A 140 -13.41 5.61 14.57
C VAL A 140 -13.51 6.24 15.96
N LYS A 141 -12.76 5.74 16.95
CA LYS A 141 -12.70 6.35 18.30
C LYS A 141 -12.13 7.76 18.24
N TYR A 142 -11.09 7.99 17.45
CA TYR A 142 -10.47 9.30 17.28
C TYR A 142 -11.36 10.28 16.53
N ALA A 143 -12.10 9.81 15.53
CA ALA A 143 -13.07 10.64 14.84
C ALA A 143 -14.12 11.22 15.80
N LYS A 144 -14.59 10.42 16.77
CA LYS A 144 -15.51 10.88 17.82
C LYS A 144 -14.90 11.92 18.77
N LYS A 145 -13.58 11.89 18.98
CA LYS A 145 -12.87 12.75 19.94
C LYS A 145 -12.30 14.03 19.33
N TYR A 146 -11.70 13.91 18.16
CA TYR A 146 -10.97 14.99 17.47
C TYR A 146 -11.75 15.59 16.30
N GLY A 147 -12.90 14.99 15.95
CA GLY A 147 -13.69 15.37 14.78
C GLY A 147 -13.36 14.51 13.56
N PRO A 148 -14.08 14.73 12.45
CA PRO A 148 -14.05 13.84 11.30
C PRO A 148 -12.74 13.88 10.49
N VAL A 149 -11.92 14.92 10.66
CA VAL A 149 -10.59 15.06 10.07
C VAL A 149 -9.59 15.29 11.17
N PHE A 150 -8.64 14.38 11.32
CA PHE A 150 -7.65 14.44 12.40
C PHE A 150 -6.28 13.95 11.93
N THR A 151 -5.22 14.33 12.64
CA THR A 151 -3.85 13.95 12.32
C THR A 151 -3.34 12.91 13.31
N VAL A 152 -2.74 11.82 12.82
CA VAL A 152 -2.00 10.85 13.63
C VAL A 152 -0.55 10.77 13.15
N SER A 153 0.35 10.31 14.00
CA SER A 153 1.76 10.10 13.61
C SER A 153 2.14 8.64 13.77
N LEU A 154 2.82 8.08 12.77
CA LEU A 154 3.41 6.74 12.80
C LEU A 154 4.92 6.88 12.61
N GLY A 155 5.68 6.80 13.70
CA GLY A 155 7.11 7.05 13.69
C GLY A 155 7.43 8.47 13.20
N PRO A 156 8.29 8.62 12.16
CA PRO A 156 8.59 9.91 11.56
C PRO A 156 7.50 10.43 10.60
N TYR A 157 6.50 9.61 10.25
CA TYR A 157 5.47 9.95 9.29
C TYR A 157 4.24 10.53 9.97
N GLN A 158 3.70 11.59 9.37
CA GLN A 158 2.40 12.14 9.75
C GLN A 158 1.34 11.65 8.76
N MET A 159 0.13 11.44 9.25
CA MET A 159 -1.00 10.98 8.44
C MET A 159 -2.24 11.76 8.84
N VAL A 160 -2.93 12.35 7.86
CA VAL A 160 -4.28 12.90 8.08
C VAL A 160 -5.29 11.80 7.78
N VAL A 161 -6.24 11.60 8.69
CA VAL A 161 -7.30 10.60 8.55
C VAL A 161 -8.61 11.33 8.26
N LEU A 162 -9.33 10.86 7.24
CA LEU A 162 -10.66 11.33 6.87
C LEU A 162 -11.70 10.27 7.28
N ASN A 163 -12.64 10.63 8.15
CA ASN A 163 -13.62 9.69 8.71
C ASN A 163 -15.08 10.07 8.42
N ASP A 164 -15.33 10.97 7.47
CA ASP A 164 -16.68 11.33 7.03
C ASP A 164 -16.79 11.42 5.49
N ILE A 165 -18.01 11.28 4.99
CA ILE A 165 -18.29 11.25 3.55
C ILE A 165 -17.95 12.58 2.87
N ASN A 166 -18.16 13.72 3.54
CA ASN A 166 -17.93 15.02 2.91
C ASN A 166 -16.44 15.25 2.67
N SER A 167 -15.59 15.02 3.69
CA SER A 167 -14.14 15.19 3.56
C SER A 167 -13.55 14.17 2.59
N VAL A 168 -14.02 12.91 2.62
CA VAL A 168 -13.59 11.88 1.66
C VAL A 168 -13.96 12.25 0.23
N THR A 169 -15.17 12.77 0.01
CA THR A 169 -15.63 13.20 -1.33
C THR A 169 -14.84 14.41 -1.81
N GLU A 170 -14.57 15.36 -0.92
CA GLU A 170 -13.74 16.52 -1.23
C GLU A 170 -12.34 16.10 -1.68
N ALA A 171 -11.67 15.25 -0.90
CA ALA A 171 -10.31 14.81 -1.22
C ALA A 171 -10.27 13.90 -2.46
N LEU A 172 -11.09 12.86 -2.52
CA LEU A 172 -10.95 11.80 -3.53
C LEU A 172 -11.70 12.08 -4.84
N VAL A 173 -12.70 12.98 -4.84
CA VAL A 173 -13.50 13.32 -6.04
C VAL A 173 -13.20 14.72 -6.53
N LYS A 174 -13.39 15.74 -5.68
CA LYS A 174 -13.22 17.15 -6.09
C LYS A 174 -11.74 17.50 -6.31
N SER A 175 -10.88 17.06 -5.40
CA SER A 175 -9.43 17.35 -5.41
C SER A 175 -8.58 16.13 -5.76
N LYS A 176 -9.14 15.21 -6.58
CA LYS A 176 -8.52 13.91 -6.89
C LYS A 176 -7.06 13.98 -7.34
N ALA A 177 -6.66 15.03 -8.07
CA ALA A 177 -5.29 15.18 -8.57
C ALA A 177 -4.29 15.50 -7.45
N ASP A 178 -4.71 16.27 -6.45
CA ASP A 178 -3.88 16.65 -5.30
C ASP A 178 -3.62 15.47 -4.36
N PHE A 179 -4.58 14.55 -4.29
CA PHE A 179 -4.54 13.35 -3.43
C PHE A 179 -4.28 12.04 -4.20
N ALA A 180 -3.87 12.12 -5.47
CA ALA A 180 -3.67 10.93 -6.30
C ALA A 180 -2.35 10.18 -6.04
N ASN A 181 -1.36 10.82 -5.40
CA ASN A 181 -0.07 10.19 -5.13
C ASN A 181 -0.17 9.07 -4.08
N ARG A 182 0.91 8.29 -3.97
CA ARG A 182 1.03 7.20 -3.02
C ARG A 182 2.20 7.45 -2.09
N PRO A 183 2.06 7.08 -0.81
CA PRO A 183 3.18 7.16 0.12
C PRO A 183 4.30 6.24 -0.35
N SER A 184 5.54 6.70 -0.21
CA SER A 184 6.72 5.92 -0.55
C SER A 184 7.02 4.90 0.56
N ILE A 185 6.37 3.74 0.51
CA ILE A 185 6.57 2.63 1.45
C ILE A 185 7.61 1.68 0.87
N HIS A 186 8.64 1.33 1.64
CA HIS A 186 9.80 0.61 1.10
C HIS A 186 9.47 -0.83 0.70
N SER A 187 8.71 -1.55 1.53
CA SER A 187 8.21 -2.89 1.19
C SER A 187 7.41 -2.87 -0.12
N VAL A 188 6.60 -1.84 -0.32
CA VAL A 188 5.82 -1.61 -1.55
C VAL A 188 6.71 -1.43 -2.76
N HIS A 189 7.68 -0.53 -2.70
CA HIS A 189 8.65 -0.33 -3.79
C HIS A 189 9.31 -1.63 -4.22
N MET A 190 9.69 -2.49 -3.27
CA MET A 190 10.32 -3.76 -3.60
C MET A 190 9.39 -4.72 -4.34
N PHE A 191 8.15 -4.90 -3.86
CA PHE A 191 7.27 -5.90 -4.47
C PHE A 191 6.62 -5.44 -5.79
N THR A 192 6.72 -4.16 -6.11
CA THR A 192 6.11 -3.53 -7.31
C THR A 192 7.14 -3.12 -8.37
N GLU A 193 8.35 -3.68 -8.31
CA GLU A 193 9.46 -3.32 -9.19
C GLU A 193 9.74 -1.80 -9.25
N GLU A 194 9.81 -1.16 -8.07
CA GLU A 194 9.94 0.28 -7.86
C GLU A 194 8.65 1.07 -8.15
N SER A 195 7.50 0.54 -7.70
CA SER A 195 6.19 1.17 -7.87
C SER A 195 5.86 1.46 -9.33
N LYS A 196 6.11 0.46 -10.20
CA LYS A 196 5.78 0.48 -11.63
C LYS A 196 4.39 -0.12 -11.92
N ASP A 197 3.68 -0.56 -10.88
CA ASP A 197 2.31 -1.07 -10.96
C ASP A 197 1.27 0.07 -11.08
N ILE A 198 -0.03 -0.23 -10.94
CA ILE A 198 -1.11 0.78 -11.02
C ILE A 198 -1.60 1.21 -9.64
N ALA A 199 -1.54 0.33 -8.64
CA ALA A 199 -2.11 0.57 -7.32
C ALA A 199 -1.22 1.46 -6.44
N PHE A 200 0.10 1.27 -6.54
CA PHE A 200 1.11 1.94 -5.70
C PHE A 200 1.97 2.98 -6.42
N ALA A 201 1.91 3.03 -7.74
CA ALA A 201 2.57 4.08 -8.50
C ALA A 201 2.01 5.48 -8.23
N ASN A 202 2.89 6.48 -8.29
CA ASN A 202 2.55 7.89 -8.19
C ASN A 202 1.78 8.40 -9.41
N TYR A 203 1.09 9.52 -9.23
CA TYR A 203 0.29 10.16 -10.27
C TYR A 203 1.18 10.81 -11.33
N THR A 204 1.54 10.02 -12.34
CA THR A 204 2.44 10.41 -13.44
C THR A 204 1.75 10.20 -14.80
N PRO A 205 2.27 10.78 -15.90
CA PRO A 205 1.79 10.47 -17.25
C PRO A 205 1.82 8.96 -17.57
N THR A 206 2.86 8.25 -17.13
CA THR A 206 2.99 6.79 -17.28
C THR A 206 1.87 6.06 -16.54
N TRP A 207 1.59 6.42 -15.30
CA TRP A 207 0.47 5.85 -14.53
C TRP A 207 -0.88 6.07 -15.23
N LYS A 208 -1.12 7.26 -15.76
CA LYS A 208 -2.36 7.57 -16.52
C LYS A 208 -2.49 6.67 -17.74
N LEU A 209 -1.40 6.45 -18.46
CA LEU A 209 -1.35 5.57 -19.63
C LEU A 209 -1.65 4.11 -19.25
N HIS A 210 -0.92 3.55 -18.27
CA HIS A 210 -1.14 2.18 -17.81
C HIS A 210 -2.58 1.96 -17.32
N ARG A 211 -3.12 2.90 -16.52
CA ARG A 211 -4.52 2.84 -16.06
C ARG A 211 -5.51 2.90 -17.22
N LYS A 212 -5.26 3.71 -18.25
CA LYS A 212 -6.11 3.78 -19.45
C LYS A 212 -6.08 2.47 -20.24
N ILE A 213 -4.89 1.89 -20.44
CA ILE A 213 -4.71 0.62 -21.16
C ILE A 213 -5.43 -0.51 -20.42
N ALA A 214 -5.12 -0.71 -19.13
CA ALA A 214 -5.77 -1.73 -18.31
C ALA A 214 -7.30 -1.55 -18.26
N GLY A 215 -7.77 -0.30 -18.12
CA GLY A 215 -9.19 0.00 -18.14
C GLY A 215 -9.86 -0.30 -19.50
N LYS A 216 -9.18 -0.05 -20.62
CA LYS A 216 -9.70 -0.39 -21.95
C LYS A 216 -9.74 -1.90 -22.16
N ALA A 217 -8.69 -2.62 -21.78
CA ALA A 217 -8.62 -4.08 -21.88
C ALA A 217 -9.72 -4.73 -21.03
N LEU A 218 -9.89 -4.33 -19.77
CA LEU A 218 -10.93 -4.87 -18.90
C LEU A 218 -12.34 -4.61 -19.47
N ARG A 219 -12.61 -3.41 -20.00
CA ARG A 219 -13.91 -3.11 -20.62
C ARG A 219 -14.24 -4.03 -21.80
N GLN A 220 -13.26 -4.50 -22.57
CA GLN A 220 -13.51 -5.43 -23.68
C GLN A 220 -13.98 -6.82 -23.20
N TYR A 221 -13.63 -7.20 -21.97
CA TYR A 221 -14.13 -8.43 -21.32
C TYR A 221 -15.44 -8.20 -20.57
N LEU A 222 -15.65 -6.99 -20.02
CA LEU A 222 -16.91 -6.61 -19.36
C LEU A 222 -18.04 -6.29 -20.35
N ALA A 223 -17.72 -6.09 -21.63
CA ALA A 223 -18.71 -5.84 -22.68
C ALA A 223 -19.31 -7.15 -23.20
N GLY A 224 -20.65 -7.20 -23.28
CA GLY A 224 -21.38 -8.40 -23.67
C GLY A 224 -21.29 -9.50 -22.61
N ASN A 225 -21.34 -10.77 -23.05
CA ASN A 225 -21.43 -11.93 -22.16
C ASN A 225 -20.06 -12.57 -21.85
N ARG A 226 -18.95 -11.98 -22.30
CA ARG A 226 -17.61 -12.62 -22.20
C ARG A 226 -17.18 -12.92 -20.78
N LEU A 227 -17.41 -11.99 -19.84
CA LEU A 227 -17.12 -12.24 -18.42
C LEU A 227 -17.99 -13.37 -17.87
N GLU A 228 -19.27 -13.38 -18.24
CA GLU A 228 -20.23 -14.40 -17.81
C GLU A 228 -19.85 -15.78 -18.36
N ASP A 229 -19.42 -15.86 -19.62
CA ASP A 229 -18.92 -17.09 -20.24
C ASP A 229 -17.69 -17.63 -19.50
N VAL A 230 -16.73 -16.77 -19.17
CA VAL A 230 -15.52 -17.13 -18.41
C VAL A 230 -15.87 -17.59 -16.99
N LEU A 231 -16.82 -16.90 -16.34
CA LEU A 231 -17.33 -17.27 -15.02
C LEU A 231 -18.01 -18.64 -15.07
N HIS A 232 -18.94 -18.85 -16.00
CA HIS A 232 -19.63 -20.13 -16.19
C HIS A 232 -18.67 -21.27 -16.52
N ALA A 233 -17.67 -21.03 -17.36
CA ALA A 233 -16.64 -22.03 -17.65
C ALA A 233 -15.87 -22.43 -16.38
N SER A 234 -15.49 -21.45 -15.56
CA SER A 234 -14.79 -21.69 -14.29
C SER A 234 -15.69 -22.42 -13.28
N MET A 235 -16.97 -22.05 -13.20
CA MET A 235 -17.95 -22.73 -12.33
C MET A 235 -18.18 -24.18 -12.74
N LYS A 236 -18.31 -24.47 -14.04
CA LYS A 236 -18.46 -25.84 -14.56
C LYS A 236 -17.29 -26.76 -14.17
N LYS A 237 -16.09 -26.20 -13.98
CA LYS A 237 -14.93 -26.95 -13.47
C LYS A 237 -14.98 -27.14 -11.95
N CYS A 238 -15.32 -26.10 -11.19
CA CYS A 238 -15.25 -26.14 -9.73
C CYS A 238 -16.43 -26.85 -9.06
N LEU A 239 -17.66 -26.70 -9.57
CA LEU A 239 -18.87 -27.27 -8.94
C LEU A 239 -18.83 -28.80 -8.84
N PRO A 240 -18.42 -29.57 -9.87
CA PRO A 240 -18.29 -31.01 -9.74
C PRO A 240 -17.24 -31.45 -8.71
N LEU A 241 -16.20 -30.65 -8.50
CA LEU A 241 -15.17 -30.94 -7.50
C LEU A 241 -15.69 -30.72 -6.08
N MET A 242 -16.50 -29.67 -5.88
CA MET A 242 -17.19 -29.44 -4.61
C MET A 242 -18.24 -30.53 -4.33
N ALA A 243 -18.99 -30.95 -5.35
CA ALA A 243 -20.03 -31.98 -5.21
C ALA A 243 -19.49 -33.37 -4.84
N LYS A 244 -18.19 -33.62 -5.06
CA LYS A 244 -17.51 -34.86 -4.65
C LYS A 244 -17.03 -34.85 -3.19
N GLU A 245 -17.07 -33.71 -2.51
CA GLU A 245 -16.70 -33.63 -1.11
C GLU A 245 -17.75 -34.32 -0.24
N ASN A 246 -17.29 -35.15 0.71
CA ASN A 246 -18.17 -35.88 1.61
C ASN A 246 -18.29 -35.14 2.94
N GLY A 247 -19.48 -34.63 3.26
CA GLY A 247 -19.75 -33.90 4.50
C GLY A 247 -19.29 -32.44 4.48
N PRO A 248 -19.14 -31.79 5.65
CA PRO A 248 -18.67 -30.41 5.73
C PRO A 248 -17.27 -30.26 5.13
N PHE A 249 -17.09 -29.33 4.19
CA PHE A 249 -15.81 -29.07 3.53
C PHE A 249 -15.49 -27.57 3.50
N ASN A 250 -14.22 -27.22 3.27
CA ASN A 250 -13.79 -25.84 3.12
C ASN A 250 -13.85 -25.41 1.63
N PRO A 251 -14.74 -24.47 1.26
CA PRO A 251 -14.90 -24.06 -0.14
C PRO A 251 -13.77 -23.15 -0.64
N ALA A 252 -12.92 -22.62 0.24
CA ALA A 252 -11.92 -21.60 -0.10
C ALA A 252 -10.98 -22.04 -1.23
N LYS A 253 -10.53 -23.30 -1.25
CA LYS A 253 -9.62 -23.82 -2.29
C LYS A 253 -10.27 -23.82 -3.69
N TYR A 254 -11.57 -24.08 -3.77
CA TYR A 254 -12.31 -24.11 -5.03
C TYR A 254 -12.69 -22.70 -5.49
N ILE A 255 -13.00 -21.81 -4.56
CA ILE A 255 -13.22 -20.39 -4.85
C ILE A 255 -11.91 -19.75 -5.33
N ASP A 256 -10.78 -20.04 -4.68
CA ASP A 256 -9.45 -19.61 -5.12
C ASP A 256 -9.16 -20.07 -6.55
N LEU A 257 -9.47 -21.33 -6.89
CA LEU A 257 -9.32 -21.86 -8.25
C LEU A 257 -10.23 -21.12 -9.25
N MET A 258 -11.49 -20.90 -8.89
CA MET A 258 -12.45 -20.20 -9.75
C MET A 258 -12.00 -18.77 -10.06
N VAL A 259 -11.61 -18.02 -9.02
CA VAL A 259 -11.12 -16.64 -9.16
C VAL A 259 -9.81 -16.62 -9.95
N TYR A 260 -8.89 -17.55 -9.68
CA TYR A 260 -7.64 -17.66 -10.42
C TYR A 260 -7.91 -17.90 -11.91
N ASN A 261 -8.79 -18.85 -12.25
CA ASN A 261 -9.17 -19.17 -13.62
C ASN A 261 -9.82 -17.98 -14.34
N ILE A 262 -10.68 -17.23 -13.67
CA ILE A 262 -11.25 -16.00 -14.24
C ILE A 262 -10.14 -14.98 -14.53
N MET A 263 -9.23 -14.77 -13.59
CA MET A 263 -8.13 -13.83 -13.76
C MET A 263 -7.16 -14.25 -14.86
N THR A 264 -6.77 -15.53 -14.94
CA THR A 264 -5.88 -16.03 -15.99
C THR A 264 -6.56 -16.07 -17.35
N ALA A 265 -7.87 -16.30 -17.42
CA ALA A 265 -8.61 -16.23 -18.68
C ALA A 265 -8.68 -14.79 -19.22
N VAL A 266 -8.87 -13.80 -18.33
CA VAL A 266 -8.90 -12.39 -18.71
C VAL A 266 -7.51 -11.85 -19.07
N CYS A 267 -6.47 -12.24 -18.32
CA CYS A 267 -5.11 -11.73 -18.53
C CYS A 267 -4.32 -12.49 -19.60
N PHE A 268 -4.53 -13.80 -19.70
CA PHE A 268 -3.69 -14.73 -20.45
C PHE A 268 -4.51 -15.71 -21.33
N GLY A 269 -5.84 -15.60 -21.37
CA GLY A 269 -6.66 -16.55 -22.16
C GLY A 269 -6.58 -18.01 -21.69
N GLU A 270 -6.11 -18.26 -20.45
CA GLU A 270 -5.81 -19.60 -19.94
C GLU A 270 -6.72 -20.01 -18.77
N SER A 271 -6.96 -21.32 -18.66
CA SER A 271 -7.60 -21.93 -17.50
C SER A 271 -6.87 -23.21 -17.11
N VAL A 272 -6.72 -23.41 -15.80
CA VAL A 272 -6.00 -24.50 -15.15
C VAL A 272 -6.95 -25.37 -14.32
N GLU A 273 -6.45 -26.55 -13.94
CA GLU A 273 -7.12 -27.48 -13.04
C GLU A 273 -6.63 -27.30 -11.59
N LEU A 274 -7.29 -27.95 -10.63
CA LEU A 274 -7.02 -27.78 -9.20
C LEU A 274 -5.63 -28.25 -8.76
N ASP A 275 -5.13 -29.30 -9.41
CA ASP A 275 -3.84 -29.94 -9.16
C ASP A 275 -2.69 -29.35 -9.99
N ASP A 276 -2.96 -28.28 -10.74
CA ASP A 276 -1.96 -27.60 -11.54
C ASP A 276 -0.81 -27.07 -10.66
N PRO A 277 0.45 -27.37 -11.00
CA PRO A 277 1.59 -27.01 -10.18
C PRO A 277 1.83 -25.49 -10.12
N ASP A 278 1.52 -24.75 -11.20
CA ASP A 278 1.66 -23.30 -11.23
C ASP A 278 0.60 -22.64 -10.34
N PHE A 279 -0.64 -23.12 -10.39
CA PHE A 279 -1.71 -22.68 -9.50
C PHE A 279 -1.36 -22.92 -8.03
N MET A 280 -0.98 -24.15 -7.68
CA MET A 280 -0.63 -24.51 -6.31
C MET A 280 0.57 -23.70 -5.80
N ARG A 281 1.57 -23.48 -6.66
CA ARG A 281 2.73 -22.64 -6.33
C ARG A 281 2.33 -21.19 -6.13
N PHE A 282 1.54 -20.62 -7.03
CA PHE A 282 1.04 -19.24 -6.94
C PHE A 282 0.23 -19.03 -5.66
N MET A 283 -0.69 -19.96 -5.34
CA MET A 283 -1.52 -19.86 -4.13
C MET A 283 -0.71 -19.95 -2.85
N LYS A 284 0.33 -20.79 -2.82
CA LYS A 284 1.28 -20.86 -1.70
C LYS A 284 2.01 -19.53 -1.53
N LEU A 285 2.63 -19.01 -2.59
CA LEU A 285 3.38 -17.75 -2.55
C LEU A 285 2.50 -16.57 -2.17
N ARG A 286 1.27 -16.48 -2.72
CA ARG A 286 0.28 -15.47 -2.37
C ARG A 286 -0.06 -15.51 -0.87
N ARG A 287 -0.29 -16.70 -0.31
CA ARG A 287 -0.62 -16.86 1.12
C ARG A 287 0.54 -16.43 2.01
N GLU A 288 1.76 -16.85 1.70
CA GLU A 288 2.97 -16.45 2.43
C GLU A 288 3.18 -14.93 2.37
N ALA A 289 3.02 -14.32 1.19
CA ALA A 289 3.13 -12.88 0.99
C ALA A 289 2.07 -12.12 1.81
N ASN A 290 0.80 -12.53 1.75
CA ASN A 290 -0.30 -11.91 2.49
C ASN A 290 -0.09 -11.99 4.00
N GLU A 291 0.38 -13.14 4.52
CA GLU A 291 0.66 -13.29 5.93
C GLU A 291 1.79 -12.35 6.41
N MET A 292 2.85 -12.20 5.60
CA MET A 292 3.95 -11.29 5.92
C MET A 292 3.52 -9.83 5.87
N ILE A 293 2.74 -9.42 4.86
CA ILE A 293 2.18 -8.07 4.73
C ILE A 293 1.25 -7.76 5.90
N GLY A 294 0.36 -8.67 6.27
CA GLY A 294 -0.59 -8.47 7.37
C GLY A 294 0.09 -8.27 8.74
N LYS A 295 1.33 -8.75 8.91
CA LYS A 295 2.15 -8.51 10.11
C LYS A 295 2.99 -7.23 10.02
N GLY A 296 2.88 -6.45 8.95
CA GLY A 296 3.64 -5.23 8.68
C GLY A 296 5.14 -5.46 8.50
N PHE A 297 5.90 -4.40 8.24
CA PHE A 297 7.37 -4.44 8.20
C PHE A 297 7.94 -3.31 9.06
N VAL A 298 8.90 -3.65 9.92
CA VAL A 298 9.58 -2.65 10.77
C VAL A 298 10.45 -1.72 9.93
N GLU A 299 10.93 -2.21 8.79
CA GLU A 299 11.66 -1.46 7.78
C GLU A 299 10.85 -0.30 7.19
N ASP A 300 9.52 -0.42 7.14
CA ASP A 300 8.64 0.65 6.65
C ASP A 300 8.50 1.77 7.68
N MET A 301 8.59 1.45 8.98
CA MET A 301 8.55 2.43 10.06
C MET A 301 9.89 3.17 10.21
N PHE A 302 11.00 2.47 9.99
CA PHE A 302 12.35 3.00 10.16
C PHE A 302 13.17 2.87 8.87
N PRO A 303 13.12 3.86 7.97
CA PRO A 303 13.81 3.80 6.69
C PRO A 303 15.33 3.59 6.82
N ILE A 304 15.97 3.95 7.93
CA ILE A 304 17.42 3.69 8.03
C ILE A 304 17.75 2.19 7.99
N MET A 305 16.82 1.33 8.42
CA MET A 305 17.04 -0.12 8.50
C MET A 305 17.21 -0.77 7.14
N TYR A 306 16.55 -0.30 6.08
CA TYR A 306 16.69 -0.98 4.78
C TYR A 306 18.11 -0.92 4.22
N LYS A 307 18.88 0.14 4.54
CA LYS A 307 20.26 0.31 4.08
C LYS A 307 21.26 -0.47 4.92
N THR A 308 20.98 -0.63 6.21
CA THR A 308 21.97 -1.13 7.18
C THR A 308 21.68 -2.56 7.60
N TRP A 309 20.41 -2.91 7.84
CA TRP A 309 20.01 -4.19 8.39
C TRP A 309 18.55 -4.55 8.06
N THR A 310 18.37 -5.54 7.20
CA THR A 310 17.04 -6.09 6.88
C THR A 310 16.69 -7.27 7.79
N THR A 311 15.41 -7.47 8.09
CA THR A 311 14.96 -8.65 8.84
C THR A 311 14.87 -9.89 7.96
N LYS A 312 14.86 -11.08 8.59
CA LYS A 312 14.61 -12.35 7.87
C LYS A 312 13.27 -12.32 7.15
N LYS A 313 12.22 -11.80 7.80
CA LYS A 313 10.87 -11.64 7.22
C LYS A 313 10.93 -10.83 5.93
N TYR A 314 11.61 -9.68 5.96
CA TYR A 314 11.77 -8.82 4.79
C TYR A 314 12.48 -9.50 3.62
N ARG A 315 13.58 -10.22 3.89
CA ARG A 315 14.29 -10.98 2.85
C ARG A 315 13.46 -12.12 2.28
N THR A 316 12.72 -12.85 3.13
CA THR A 316 11.80 -13.90 2.68
C THR A 316 10.70 -13.31 1.81
N PHE A 317 10.08 -12.21 2.23
CA PHE A 317 9.07 -11.50 1.46
C PHE A 317 9.58 -11.08 0.08
N SER A 318 10.76 -10.45 0.02
CA SER A 318 11.41 -10.07 -1.23
C SER A 318 11.60 -11.28 -2.16
N LYS A 319 12.06 -12.43 -1.64
CA LYS A 319 12.21 -13.66 -2.42
C LYS A 319 10.86 -14.18 -2.94
N THR A 320 9.84 -14.24 -2.09
CA THR A 320 8.48 -14.67 -2.45
C THR A 320 7.89 -13.78 -3.56
N MET A 321 8.05 -12.46 -3.45
CA MET A 321 7.55 -11.51 -4.45
C MET A 321 8.29 -11.60 -5.78
N ASN A 322 9.62 -11.75 -5.75
CA ASN A 322 10.40 -11.99 -6.98
C ASN A 322 9.96 -13.26 -7.69
N GLU A 323 9.61 -14.31 -6.94
CA GLU A 323 9.10 -15.55 -7.52
C GLU A 323 7.70 -15.36 -8.16
N LEU A 324 6.79 -14.64 -7.49
CA LEU A 324 5.48 -14.28 -8.06
C LEU A 324 5.63 -13.48 -9.37
N ILE A 325 6.52 -12.48 -9.38
CA ILE A 325 6.81 -11.69 -10.58
C ILE A 325 7.40 -12.57 -11.68
N THR A 326 8.25 -13.54 -11.34
CA THR A 326 8.83 -14.48 -12.31
C THR A 326 7.76 -15.32 -13.00
N ILE A 327 6.75 -15.81 -12.25
CA ILE A 327 5.60 -16.55 -12.82
C ILE A 327 4.87 -15.66 -13.85
N ILE A 328 4.59 -14.40 -13.49
CA ILE A 328 3.90 -13.46 -14.38
C ILE A 328 4.75 -13.14 -15.62
N LYS A 329 6.07 -12.92 -15.45
CA LYS A 329 7.00 -12.65 -16.56
C LYS A 329 7.09 -13.83 -17.51
N ARG A 330 7.09 -15.07 -17.01
CA ARG A 330 7.05 -16.26 -17.85
C ARG A 330 5.78 -16.30 -18.71
N LYS A 331 4.61 -16.06 -18.11
CA LYS A 331 3.34 -15.98 -18.85
C LYS A 331 3.34 -14.89 -19.91
N PHE A 332 3.91 -13.73 -19.59
CA PHE A 332 4.12 -12.65 -20.56
C PHE A 332 5.00 -13.09 -21.74
N GLN A 333 6.14 -13.74 -21.48
CA GLN A 333 7.04 -14.23 -22.52
C GLN A 333 6.42 -15.33 -23.39
N GLU A 334 5.59 -16.19 -22.81
CA GLU A 334 4.81 -17.19 -23.56
C GLU A 334 3.82 -16.51 -24.52
N HIS A 335 3.14 -15.46 -24.05
CA HIS A 335 2.22 -14.66 -24.86
C HIS A 335 2.91 -13.84 -25.94
N GLU A 336 4.07 -13.25 -25.64
CA GLU A 336 4.85 -12.47 -26.60
C GLU A 336 5.23 -13.29 -27.82
N LYS A 337 5.57 -14.57 -27.63
CA LYS A 337 5.93 -15.50 -28.72
C LYS A 337 4.75 -15.85 -29.63
N THR A 338 3.53 -15.89 -29.09
CA THR A 338 2.31 -16.25 -29.83
C THR A 338 1.50 -15.04 -30.26
N PHE A 339 1.98 -13.83 -29.95
CA PHE A 339 1.27 -12.58 -30.24
C PHE A 339 1.27 -12.27 -31.74
N ASP A 340 0.09 -12.34 -32.35
CA ASP A 340 -0.15 -11.95 -33.74
C ASP A 340 -0.95 -10.63 -33.82
N ILE A 341 -0.29 -9.57 -34.28
CA ILE A 341 -0.90 -8.25 -34.53
C ILE A 341 -2.05 -8.33 -35.56
N GLY A 342 -1.99 -9.26 -36.51
CA GLY A 342 -2.98 -9.43 -37.58
C GLY A 342 -4.37 -9.87 -37.08
N MET A 343 -4.43 -10.64 -35.99
CA MET A 343 -5.71 -11.05 -35.37
C MET A 343 -6.46 -9.87 -34.74
N TYR A 344 -5.75 -8.91 -34.12
CA TYR A 344 -6.39 -7.75 -33.48
C TYR A 344 -6.95 -6.75 -34.50
N ILE A 345 -6.21 -6.49 -35.59
CA ILE A 345 -6.64 -5.55 -36.64
C ILE A 345 -7.91 -6.06 -37.36
N ARG A 346 -8.06 -7.37 -37.57
CA ARG A 346 -9.29 -7.95 -38.14
C ARG A 346 -10.50 -7.82 -37.21
N THR A 347 -10.30 -7.95 -35.90
CA THR A 347 -11.39 -7.91 -34.91
C THR A 347 -11.94 -6.49 -34.72
N ASP A 348 -11.09 -5.45 -34.79
CA ASP A 348 -11.55 -4.05 -34.77
C ASP A 348 -12.26 -3.66 -36.08
N MET A 349 -11.85 -4.21 -37.24
CA MET A 349 -12.53 -3.97 -38.52
C MET A 349 -13.90 -4.66 -38.63
N THR A 350 -14.14 -5.77 -37.94
CA THR A 350 -15.46 -6.41 -37.88
C THR A 350 -16.39 -5.72 -36.89
N LEU A 351 -15.86 -5.20 -35.77
CA LEU A 351 -16.64 -4.44 -34.79
C LEU A 351 -17.02 -3.02 -35.25
N THR A 352 -16.27 -2.44 -36.18
CA THR A 352 -16.60 -1.13 -36.79
C THR A 352 -17.52 -1.23 -38.01
N LYS A 353 -17.82 -2.44 -38.49
CA LYS A 353 -18.67 -2.70 -39.65
C LYS A 353 -20.11 -3.11 -39.32
N ASN A 354 -20.47 -3.27 -38.04
CA ASN A 354 -21.82 -3.63 -37.59
C ASN A 354 -22.50 -2.50 -36.84
#